data_AF-A0A7I9VWF7-F1
#
_entry.id   AF-A0A7I9VWF7-F1
#
_cell.length_a   1.000
_cell.length_b   1.000
_cell.length_c   1.000
_cell.angle_alpha   90.00
_cell.angle_beta   90.00
_cell.angle_gamma   90.00
#
_symmetry.space_group_name_H-M   'P 1'
#
loop_
_entity.id
_entity.type
_entity.pdbx_description
1 polymer ?
#
loop_
_entity_poly.entity_id
_entity_poly.type
_entity_poly.pdbx_seq_one_letter_code
_entity_poly.pdbx_strand_id
1 'polypeptide(L)'
;MFLPVALLIGLHAIGGPNALLSEVPASHLSMFGDYSALKFLTLFCALLLGETLVPPYAQRTFSTPDSRHARIGFTTAGVFSFFFYFVSASIGLVAFVLYPDIESDQALPTVVMNLMPIGILGLVVAALLAVVMSTASSYLNSTAVVLTKDIYQPIRSSGLPSERSLTLERVTSVIVGAAATVFALSVPTIVDALLYSYSLWAPTIIVPLFGAVLFGVRSAPAALAAIATGAVVTAVWQWVLGGPFGLDDGLIPGVLANLIVYTAVAAATGKRYPRRRQAPLVRQGGSA
;
A
#
# COMPACT_ATOMS: atom_id res chain seq x y z
N MET A 1 8.48 -9.73 15.95
CA MET A 1 9.04 -10.78 16.84
C MET A 1 7.97 -11.49 17.66
N PHE A 2 6.93 -10.80 18.16
CA PHE A 2 5.93 -11.42 19.05
C PHE A 2 4.78 -12.16 18.35
N LEU A 3 4.47 -11.88 17.07
CA LEU A 3 3.40 -12.58 16.36
C LEU A 3 3.58 -14.11 16.29
N PRO A 4 4.78 -14.66 16.01
CA PRO A 4 4.98 -16.11 16.09
C PRO A 4 4.71 -16.68 17.49
N VAL A 5 5.04 -15.95 18.55
CA VAL A 5 4.76 -16.37 19.93
C VAL A 5 3.25 -16.38 20.18
N ALA A 6 2.53 -15.35 19.72
CA ALA A 6 1.08 -15.30 19.78
C ALA A 6 0.43 -16.47 19.04
N LEU A 7 0.93 -16.79 17.85
CA LEU A 7 0.47 -17.94 17.08
C LEU A 7 0.71 -19.26 17.81
N LEU A 8 1.92 -19.49 18.35
CA LEU A 8 2.25 -20.73 19.05
C LEU A 8 1.38 -20.95 20.29
N ILE A 9 1.14 -19.89 21.08
CA ILE A 9 0.25 -19.96 22.24
C ILE A 9 -1.20 -20.19 21.80
N GLY A 10 -1.65 -19.51 20.74
CA GLY A 10 -2.98 -19.71 20.17
C GLY A 10 -3.21 -21.13 19.66
N LEU A 11 -2.24 -21.69 18.94
CA LEU A 11 -2.27 -23.09 18.50
C LEU A 11 -2.32 -24.04 19.69
N HIS A 12 -1.55 -23.77 20.75
CA HIS A 12 -1.60 -24.59 21.96
C HIS A 12 -2.99 -24.53 22.64
N ALA A 13 -3.62 -23.36 22.68
CA ALA A 13 -4.95 -23.18 23.26
C ALA A 13 -6.05 -23.96 22.53
N ILE A 14 -5.92 -24.13 21.20
CA ILE A 14 -6.84 -24.95 20.38
C ILE A 14 -6.55 -26.46 20.53
N GLY A 15 -5.38 -26.85 21.04
CA GLY A 15 -4.94 -28.26 21.08
C GLY A 15 -4.02 -28.67 19.93
N GLY A 16 -3.50 -27.70 19.18
CA GLY A 16 -2.44 -27.86 18.18
C GLY A 16 -2.89 -27.62 16.74
N PRO A 17 -1.96 -27.68 15.76
CA PRO A 17 -2.26 -27.41 14.35
C PRO A 17 -3.30 -28.35 13.75
N ASN A 18 -3.32 -29.62 14.16
CA ASN A 18 -4.28 -30.60 13.64
C ASN A 18 -5.71 -30.28 14.09
N ALA A 19 -5.89 -29.82 15.32
CA ALA A 19 -7.19 -29.39 15.84
C ALA A 19 -7.70 -28.15 15.10
N LEU A 20 -6.82 -27.17 14.86
CA LEU A 20 -7.13 -26.00 14.03
C LEU A 20 -7.63 -26.42 12.63
N LEU A 21 -6.91 -27.33 11.96
CA LEU A 21 -7.29 -27.78 10.63
C LEU A 21 -8.60 -28.58 10.59
N SER A 22 -8.99 -29.23 11.68
CA SER A 22 -10.28 -29.94 11.77
C SER A 22 -11.48 -29.03 12.04
N GLU A 23 -11.25 -27.89 12.70
CA GLU A 23 -12.32 -26.96 13.07
C GLU A 23 -12.55 -25.86 12.02
N VAL A 24 -11.52 -25.55 11.22
CA VAL A 24 -11.62 -24.57 10.14
C VAL A 24 -12.33 -25.18 8.92
N PRO A 25 -13.34 -24.49 8.34
CA PRO A 25 -13.98 -24.92 7.10
C PRO A 25 -12.95 -25.12 5.97
N ALA A 26 -13.12 -26.20 5.19
CA ALA A 26 -12.20 -26.52 4.09
C ALA A 26 -12.11 -25.41 3.03
N SER A 27 -13.15 -24.58 2.88
CA SER A 27 -13.13 -23.44 1.96
C SER A 27 -12.06 -22.42 2.35
N HIS A 28 -11.86 -22.13 3.64
CA HIS A 28 -10.84 -21.20 4.14
C HIS A 28 -9.40 -21.69 3.93
N LEU A 29 -9.20 -23.00 3.68
CA LEU A 29 -7.90 -23.59 3.35
C LEU A 29 -7.65 -23.66 1.83
N SER A 30 -8.66 -23.31 1.02
CA SER A 30 -8.54 -23.28 -0.43
C SER A 30 -7.88 -21.97 -0.92
N MET A 31 -7.34 -21.99 -2.14
CA MET A 31 -6.64 -20.84 -2.72
C MET A 31 -7.53 -19.59 -2.87
N PHE A 32 -8.83 -19.76 -3.13
CA PHE A 32 -9.76 -18.67 -3.37
C PHE A 32 -10.68 -18.37 -2.19
N GLY A 33 -10.71 -19.24 -1.17
CA GLY A 33 -11.65 -19.10 -0.07
C GLY A 33 -13.09 -19.21 -0.56
N ASP A 34 -13.93 -18.35 0.00
CA ASP A 34 -15.32 -18.18 -0.42
C ASP A 34 -15.48 -17.13 -1.56
N TYR A 35 -14.36 -16.61 -2.08
CA TYR A 35 -14.41 -15.62 -3.16
C TYR A 35 -14.54 -16.28 -4.53
N SER A 36 -15.31 -15.62 -5.41
CA SER A 36 -15.28 -15.93 -6.84
C SER A 36 -13.89 -15.63 -7.41
N ALA A 37 -13.51 -16.33 -8.48
CA ALA A 37 -12.23 -16.10 -9.16
C ALA A 37 -12.04 -14.63 -9.60
N LEU A 38 -13.12 -13.97 -10.03
CA LEU A 38 -13.09 -12.55 -10.42
C LEU A 38 -12.84 -11.63 -9.23
N LYS A 39 -13.53 -11.85 -8.10
CA LYS A 39 -13.33 -11.07 -6.88
C LYS A 39 -11.91 -11.26 -6.33
N PHE A 40 -11.41 -12.49 -6.33
CA PHE A 40 -10.02 -12.77 -5.96
C PHE A 40 -9.02 -12.03 -6.86
N LEU A 41 -9.20 -12.11 -8.19
CA LEU A 41 -8.32 -11.43 -9.15
C LEU A 41 -8.33 -9.90 -8.94
N THR A 42 -9.51 -9.35 -8.69
CA THR A 42 -9.71 -7.91 -8.47
C THR A 42 -9.00 -7.46 -7.20
N LEU A 43 -9.22 -8.16 -6.07
CA LEU A 43 -8.50 -7.91 -4.82
C LEU A 43 -6.99 -8.09 -4.98
N PHE A 44 -6.55 -9.16 -5.65
CA PHE A 44 -5.13 -9.41 -5.91
C PHE A 44 -4.50 -8.25 -6.71
N CYS A 45 -5.14 -7.79 -7.78
CA CYS A 45 -4.69 -6.64 -8.55
C CYS A 45 -4.72 -5.35 -7.74
N ALA A 46 -5.73 -5.15 -6.89
CA ALA A 46 -5.84 -3.97 -6.04
C ALA A 46 -4.69 -3.88 -5.04
N LEU A 47 -4.39 -4.98 -4.34
CA LEU A 47 -3.27 -5.05 -3.40
C LEU A 47 -1.91 -4.99 -4.11
N LEU A 48 -1.77 -5.66 -5.26
CA LEU A 48 -0.52 -5.66 -6.02
C LEU A 48 -0.20 -4.26 -6.57
N LEU A 49 -1.14 -3.63 -7.27
CA LEU A 49 -0.92 -2.35 -7.92
C LEU A 49 -1.05 -1.17 -6.95
N GLY A 50 -1.90 -1.29 -5.92
CA GLY A 50 -2.12 -0.28 -4.89
C GLY A 50 -0.88 0.00 -4.05
N GLU A 51 -0.09 -1.03 -3.74
CA GLU A 51 1.16 -0.89 -2.99
C GLU A 51 2.38 -0.60 -3.89
N THR A 52 2.23 -0.73 -5.21
CA THR A 52 3.35 -0.56 -6.13
C THR A 52 3.84 0.88 -6.16
N LEU A 53 5.11 1.08 -5.79
CA LEU A 53 5.84 2.34 -5.86
C LEU A 53 5.16 3.52 -5.15
N VAL A 54 4.40 3.25 -4.07
CA VAL A 54 3.89 4.32 -3.22
C VAL A 54 5.04 5.18 -2.65
N PRO A 55 4.82 6.47 -2.39
CA PRO A 55 5.91 7.42 -2.11
C PRO A 55 6.87 7.01 -0.99
N PRO A 56 6.45 6.41 0.15
CA PRO A 56 7.39 5.97 1.19
C PRO A 56 8.39 4.92 0.70
N TYR A 57 7.99 4.00 -0.18
CA TYR A 57 8.90 2.99 -0.74
C TYR A 57 9.89 3.60 -1.72
N ALA A 58 9.43 4.53 -2.56
CA ALA A 58 10.30 5.27 -3.46
C ALA A 58 11.35 6.06 -2.67
N GLN A 59 10.94 6.78 -1.60
CA GLN A 59 11.86 7.53 -0.75
C GLN A 59 12.91 6.63 -0.08
N ARG A 60 12.52 5.46 0.44
CA ARG A 60 13.46 4.47 1.00
C ARG A 60 14.42 3.95 -0.06
N THR A 61 13.93 3.69 -1.28
CA THR A 61 14.76 3.26 -2.41
C THR A 61 15.84 4.29 -2.74
N PHE A 62 15.45 5.56 -2.86
CA PHE A 62 16.38 6.64 -3.21
C PHE A 62 17.31 7.05 -2.07
N SER A 63 17.05 6.59 -0.85
CA SER A 63 17.95 6.76 0.30
C SER A 63 19.02 5.66 0.38
N THR A 64 18.97 4.65 -0.49
CA THR A 64 20.00 3.61 -0.55
C THR A 64 21.23 4.10 -1.33
N PRO A 65 22.44 3.59 -1.00
CA PRO A 65 23.66 4.01 -1.70
C PRO A 65 23.65 3.69 -3.20
N ASP A 66 23.08 2.53 -3.56
CA ASP A 66 23.03 2.06 -4.94
C ASP A 66 21.89 1.05 -5.17
N SER A 67 21.67 0.70 -6.44
CA SER A 67 20.62 -0.22 -6.86
C SER A 67 20.78 -1.65 -6.33
N ARG A 68 21.99 -2.09 -5.98
CA ARG A 68 22.23 -3.41 -5.39
C ARG A 68 21.71 -3.44 -3.96
N HIS A 69 21.98 -2.40 -3.17
CA HIS A 69 21.46 -2.27 -1.81
C HIS A 69 19.94 -2.13 -1.79
N ALA A 70 19.36 -1.36 -2.71
CA ALA A 70 17.91 -1.32 -2.91
C ALA A 70 17.34 -2.71 -3.18
N ARG A 71 17.91 -3.44 -4.15
CA ARG A 71 17.44 -4.80 -4.51
C ARG A 71 17.50 -5.75 -3.32
N ILE A 72 18.62 -5.79 -2.59
CA ILE A 72 18.76 -6.64 -1.39
C ILE A 72 17.72 -6.26 -0.35
N GLY A 73 17.52 -4.97 -0.08
CA GLY A 73 16.54 -4.48 0.87
C GLY A 73 15.12 -4.93 0.53
N PHE A 74 14.68 -4.71 -0.71
CA PHE A 74 13.32 -5.10 -1.15
C PHE A 74 13.13 -6.62 -1.24
N THR A 75 14.12 -7.37 -1.74
CA THR A 75 14.04 -8.84 -1.77
C THR A 75 13.95 -9.41 -0.34
N THR A 76 14.76 -8.91 0.59
CA THR A 76 14.72 -9.35 1.99
C THR A 76 13.38 -8.99 2.65
N ALA A 77 12.89 -7.78 2.41
CA ALA A 77 11.58 -7.35 2.90
C ALA A 77 10.44 -8.22 2.33
N GLY A 78 10.50 -8.59 1.05
CA GLY A 78 9.52 -9.48 0.43
C GLY A 78 9.50 -10.88 1.04
N VAL A 79 10.69 -11.49 1.22
CA VAL A 79 10.80 -12.80 1.88
C VAL A 79 10.29 -12.74 3.32
N PHE A 80 10.66 -11.70 4.07
CA PHE A 80 10.16 -11.50 5.43
C PHE A 80 8.63 -11.33 5.46
N SER A 81 8.08 -10.54 4.53
CA SER A 81 6.65 -10.27 4.43
C SER A 81 5.84 -11.53 4.20
N PHE A 82 6.34 -12.47 3.39
CA PHE A 82 5.69 -13.76 3.20
C PHE A 82 5.46 -14.50 4.53
N PHE A 83 6.51 -14.65 5.35
CA PHE A 83 6.39 -15.29 6.66
C PHE A 83 5.52 -14.47 7.62
N PHE A 84 5.65 -13.15 7.58
CA PHE A 84 4.85 -12.26 8.41
C PHE A 84 3.35 -12.40 8.12
N TYR A 85 2.95 -12.36 6.85
CA TYR A 85 1.56 -12.53 6.44
C TYR A 85 1.05 -13.94 6.71
N PHE A 86 1.87 -14.97 6.51
CA PHE A 86 1.51 -16.35 6.85
C PHE A 86 1.17 -16.50 8.34
N VAL A 87 2.01 -15.97 9.22
CA VAL A 87 1.78 -15.98 10.68
C VAL A 87 0.54 -15.16 11.03
N SER A 88 0.39 -13.96 10.45
CA SER A 88 -0.77 -13.10 10.71
C SER A 88 -2.08 -13.73 10.27
N ALA A 89 -2.13 -14.34 9.08
CA ALA A 89 -3.30 -15.04 8.57
C ALA A 89 -3.65 -16.26 9.45
N SER A 90 -2.64 -16.99 9.91
CA SER A 90 -2.83 -18.13 10.82
C SER A 90 -3.40 -17.69 12.18
N ILE A 91 -3.00 -16.52 12.70
CA ILE A 91 -3.62 -15.94 13.90
C ILE A 91 -5.10 -15.61 13.64
N GLY A 92 -5.45 -15.14 12.43
CA GLY A 92 -6.84 -14.96 12.03
C GLY A 92 -7.66 -16.24 12.11
N LEU A 93 -7.11 -17.37 11.64
CA LEU A 93 -7.77 -18.68 11.75
C LEU A 93 -7.89 -19.15 13.21
N VAL A 94 -6.86 -18.91 14.04
CA VAL A 94 -6.93 -19.19 15.48
C VAL A 94 -8.05 -18.37 16.12
N ALA A 95 -8.15 -17.08 15.78
CA ALA A 95 -9.18 -16.19 16.30
C ALA A 95 -10.58 -16.65 15.87
N PHE A 96 -10.74 -17.06 14.60
CA PHE A 96 -11.99 -17.59 14.07
C PHE A 96 -12.50 -18.79 14.85
N VAL A 97 -11.60 -19.69 15.27
CA VAL A 97 -11.96 -20.89 16.06
C VAL A 97 -12.26 -20.53 17.52
N LEU A 98 -11.39 -19.77 18.18
CA LEU A 98 -11.53 -19.47 19.62
C LEU A 98 -12.57 -18.39 19.94
N TYR A 99 -12.84 -17.50 18.99
CA TYR A 99 -13.67 -16.31 19.17
C TYR A 99 -14.55 -16.08 17.92
N PRO A 100 -15.51 -16.97 17.62
CA PRO A 100 -16.26 -16.94 16.36
C PRO A 100 -17.12 -15.69 16.15
N ASP A 101 -17.50 -14.99 17.22
CA ASP A 101 -18.43 -13.85 17.19
C ASP A 101 -17.74 -12.48 17.12
N ILE A 102 -16.43 -12.41 16.88
CA ILE A 102 -15.70 -11.13 16.78
C ILE A 102 -15.64 -10.61 15.35
N GLU A 103 -15.61 -9.29 15.21
CA GLU A 103 -15.30 -8.63 13.96
C GLU A 103 -13.89 -9.01 13.46
N SER A 104 -13.72 -9.14 12.13
CA SER A 104 -12.46 -9.60 11.53
C SER A 104 -11.25 -8.77 11.93
N ASP A 105 -11.44 -7.45 12.07
CA ASP A 105 -10.39 -6.51 12.43
C ASP A 105 -9.94 -6.64 13.90
N GLN A 106 -10.75 -7.30 14.73
CA GLN A 106 -10.44 -7.58 16.14
C GLN A 106 -9.72 -8.91 16.36
N ALA A 107 -9.49 -9.71 15.31
CA ALA A 107 -8.88 -11.04 15.43
C ALA A 107 -7.52 -11.00 16.16
N LEU A 108 -6.59 -10.18 15.68
CA LEU A 108 -5.26 -10.07 16.29
C LEU A 108 -5.29 -9.44 17.69
N PRO A 109 -5.95 -8.28 17.93
CA PRO A 109 -6.10 -7.72 19.27
C PRO A 109 -6.68 -8.70 20.28
N THR A 110 -7.76 -9.42 19.92
CA THR A 110 -8.46 -10.35 20.80
C THR A 110 -7.57 -11.53 21.20
N VAL A 111 -6.90 -12.16 20.22
CA VAL A 111 -5.95 -13.25 20.50
C VAL A 111 -4.82 -12.79 21.41
N VAL A 112 -4.26 -11.60 21.17
CA VAL A 112 -3.17 -11.06 21.99
C VAL A 112 -3.66 -10.76 23.41
N MET A 113 -4.78 -10.06 23.58
CA MET A 113 -5.29 -9.65 24.90
C MET A 113 -5.70 -10.84 25.77
N ASN A 114 -6.31 -11.87 25.18
CA ASN A 114 -6.86 -12.97 25.94
C ASN A 114 -5.86 -14.10 26.19
N LEU A 115 -4.86 -14.29 25.32
CA LEU A 115 -3.95 -15.44 25.42
C LEU A 115 -2.54 -15.08 25.90
N MET A 116 -2.10 -13.82 25.84
CA MET A 116 -0.74 -13.46 26.24
C MET A 116 -0.57 -13.33 27.76
N PRO A 117 0.52 -13.89 28.34
CA PRO A 117 0.88 -13.64 29.73
C PRO A 117 1.12 -12.15 29.99
N ILE A 118 0.73 -11.65 31.17
CA ILE A 118 0.66 -10.21 31.47
C ILE A 118 1.96 -9.42 31.18
N GLY A 119 3.13 -10.01 31.42
CA GLY A 119 4.42 -9.37 31.12
C GLY A 119 4.74 -9.29 29.63
N ILE A 120 4.42 -10.35 28.87
CA ILE A 120 4.63 -10.40 27.42
C ILE A 120 3.58 -9.55 26.70
N LEU A 121 2.34 -9.56 27.20
CA LEU A 121 1.23 -8.77 26.68
C LEU A 121 1.61 -7.30 26.49
N GLY A 122 2.19 -6.67 27.53
CA GLY A 122 2.64 -5.28 27.44
C GLY A 122 3.68 -5.05 26.34
N LEU A 123 4.61 -5.98 26.16
CA LEU A 123 5.61 -5.92 25.09
C LEU A 123 4.98 -6.10 23.70
N VAL A 124 4.00 -7.00 23.54
CA VAL A 124 3.30 -7.21 22.27
C VAL A 124 2.50 -5.95 21.90
N VAL A 125 1.74 -5.40 22.84
CA VAL A 125 0.95 -4.19 22.61
C VAL A 125 1.86 -3.01 22.25
N ALA A 126 2.96 -2.82 22.98
CA ALA A 126 3.96 -1.80 22.65
C ALA A 126 4.56 -2.00 21.24
N ALA A 127 4.86 -3.24 20.85
CA ALA A 127 5.37 -3.55 19.52
C ALA A 127 4.35 -3.31 18.41
N LEU A 128 3.06 -3.64 18.64
CA LEU A 128 1.98 -3.35 17.69
C LEU A 128 1.82 -1.84 17.49
N LEU A 129 1.80 -1.07 18.57
CA LEU A 129 1.77 0.39 18.51
C LEU A 129 2.99 0.95 17.78
N ALA A 130 4.19 0.43 18.06
CA ALA A 130 5.42 0.86 17.40
C ALA A 130 5.38 0.60 15.88
N VAL A 131 4.88 -0.56 15.45
CA VAL A 131 4.72 -0.88 14.02
C VAL A 131 3.73 0.08 13.35
N VAL A 132 2.55 0.31 13.95
CA VAL A 132 1.55 1.24 13.42
C VAL A 132 2.09 2.66 13.33
N MET A 133 2.75 3.15 14.39
CA MET A 133 3.37 4.48 14.42
C MET A 133 4.48 4.63 13.38
N SER A 134 5.27 3.58 13.12
CA SER A 134 6.34 3.61 12.11
C SER A 134 5.79 3.78 10.69
N THR A 135 4.68 3.12 10.37
CA THR A 135 4.00 3.22 9.08
C THR A 135 3.32 4.57 8.93
N ALA A 136 2.56 5.00 9.94
CA ALA A 136 1.89 6.30 9.95
C ALA A 136 2.90 7.45 9.78
N SER A 137 4.00 7.42 10.53
CA SER A 137 5.09 8.41 10.41
C SER A 137 5.68 8.45 9.00
N SER A 138 5.88 7.30 8.36
CA SER A 138 6.42 7.22 7.01
C SER A 138 5.48 7.86 5.98
N TYR A 139 4.18 7.54 6.03
CA TYR A 139 3.19 8.10 5.11
C TYR A 139 2.97 9.60 5.35
N LEU A 140 2.85 10.04 6.61
CA LEU A 140 2.70 11.46 6.95
C LEU A 140 3.90 12.27 6.47
N ASN A 141 5.12 11.77 6.71
CA ASN A 141 6.34 12.39 6.23
C ASN A 141 6.39 12.45 4.69
N SER A 142 6.08 11.35 4.00
CA SER A 142 6.08 11.36 2.54
C SER A 142 5.07 12.36 1.96
N THR A 143 3.86 12.43 2.52
CA THR A 143 2.85 13.40 2.09
C THR A 143 3.27 14.84 2.36
N ALA A 144 3.86 15.11 3.54
CA ALA A 144 4.38 16.44 3.88
C ALA A 144 5.49 16.90 2.93
N VAL A 145 6.40 15.98 2.56
CA VAL A 145 7.47 16.24 1.59
C VAL A 145 6.89 16.52 0.21
N VAL A 146 5.93 15.73 -0.28
CA VAL A 146 5.28 15.95 -1.59
C VAL A 146 4.58 17.30 -1.62
N LEU A 147 3.77 17.61 -0.60
CA LEU A 147 3.05 18.88 -0.54
C LEU A 147 4.00 20.09 -0.47
N THR A 148 5.12 19.95 0.25
CA THR A 148 6.07 21.05 0.42
C THR A 148 6.96 21.23 -0.81
N LYS A 149 7.60 20.15 -1.29
CA LYS A 149 8.62 20.21 -2.35
C LYS A 149 8.06 20.12 -3.75
N ASP A 150 6.98 19.37 -3.96
CA ASP A 150 6.44 19.11 -5.31
C ASP A 150 5.26 20.02 -5.65
N ILE A 151 4.55 20.55 -4.65
CA ILE A 151 3.40 21.44 -4.85
C ILE A 151 3.73 22.87 -4.42
N TYR A 152 4.08 23.08 -3.15
CA TYR A 152 4.24 24.43 -2.62
C TYR A 152 5.44 25.19 -3.20
N GLN A 153 6.63 24.57 -3.19
CA GLN A 153 7.85 25.22 -3.70
C GLN A 153 7.78 25.58 -5.19
N PRO A 154 7.28 24.72 -6.11
CA PRO A 154 7.16 25.08 -7.52
C PRO A 154 6.17 26.21 -7.79
N ILE A 155 5.10 26.32 -6.97
CA ILE A 155 4.12 27.41 -7.08
C ILE A 155 4.71 28.72 -6.54
N ARG A 156 5.54 28.67 -5.50
CA ARG A 156 6.14 29.85 -4.88
C ARG A 156 7.54 30.10 -5.45
N SER A 157 7.65 31.03 -6.39
CA SER A 157 8.91 31.40 -7.08
C SER A 157 10.08 31.82 -6.18
N SER A 158 9.82 32.18 -4.92
CA SER A 158 10.84 32.47 -3.92
C SER A 158 11.17 31.21 -3.11
N GLY A 159 12.42 30.73 -3.18
CA GLY A 159 12.89 29.62 -2.34
C GLY A 159 12.54 29.82 -0.86
N LEU A 160 12.09 28.74 -0.20
CA LEU A 160 11.78 28.78 1.23
C LEU A 160 13.06 28.61 2.07
N PRO A 161 13.26 29.44 3.11
CA PRO A 161 14.24 29.15 4.15
C PRO A 161 13.97 27.79 4.81
N SER A 162 15.02 27.04 5.16
CA SER A 162 14.93 25.68 5.71
C SER A 162 14.00 25.57 6.93
N GLU A 163 14.05 26.54 7.84
CA GLU A 163 13.19 26.58 9.04
C GLU A 163 11.70 26.71 8.73
N ARG A 164 11.35 27.49 7.69
CA ARG A 164 9.97 27.65 7.23
C ARG A 164 9.48 26.40 6.51
N SER A 165 10.37 25.70 5.79
CA SER A 165 10.05 24.40 5.17
C SER A 165 9.71 23.36 6.22
N LEU A 166 10.51 23.25 7.30
CA LEU A 166 10.25 22.29 8.38
C LEU A 166 8.95 22.58 9.13
N THR A 167 8.65 23.86 9.37
CA THR A 167 7.39 24.26 10.02
C THR A 167 6.20 23.89 9.14
N LEU A 168 6.28 24.13 7.83
CA LEU A 168 5.24 23.75 6.88
C LEU A 168 5.04 22.23 6.83
N GLU A 169 6.11 21.44 6.81
CA GLU A 169 6.05 19.98 6.84
C GLU A 169 5.37 19.46 8.12
N ARG A 170 5.68 20.03 9.29
CA ARG A 170 5.04 19.68 10.56
C ARG A 170 3.55 20.00 10.58
N VAL A 171 3.18 21.22 10.16
CA VAL A 171 1.77 21.65 10.09
C VAL A 171 0.98 20.78 9.13
N THR A 172 1.55 20.50 7.95
CA THR A 172 0.96 19.62 6.95
C THR A 172 0.75 18.21 7.51
N SER A 173 1.74 17.67 8.23
CA SER A 173 1.62 16.35 8.87
C SER A 173 0.47 16.29 9.88
N VAL A 174 0.27 17.34 10.69
CA VAL A 174 -0.84 17.41 11.64
C VAL A 174 -2.19 17.46 10.91
N ILE A 175 -2.32 18.29 9.87
CA ILE A 175 -3.56 18.43 9.10
C ILE A 175 -3.91 17.11 8.38
N VAL A 176 -2.94 16.53 7.68
CA VAL A 176 -3.13 15.25 6.97
C VAL A 176 -3.43 14.12 7.95
N GLY A 177 -2.75 14.08 9.10
CA GLY A 177 -3.03 13.11 10.16
C GLY A 177 -4.45 13.22 10.69
N ALA A 178 -4.92 14.44 11.01
CA ALA A 178 -6.29 14.66 11.45
C ALA A 178 -7.32 14.24 10.38
N ALA A 179 -7.10 14.60 9.12
CA ALA A 179 -7.96 14.20 8.02
C ALA A 179 -7.99 12.68 7.82
N ALA A 180 -6.82 12.02 7.92
CA ALA A 180 -6.71 10.56 7.84
C ALA A 180 -7.43 9.87 9.01
N THR A 181 -7.38 10.43 10.23
CA THR A 181 -8.14 9.92 11.37
C THR A 181 -9.65 10.03 11.14
N VAL A 182 -10.14 11.18 10.64
CA VAL A 182 -11.57 11.35 10.32
C VAL A 182 -12.00 10.35 9.26
N PHE A 183 -11.20 10.16 8.21
CA PHE A 183 -11.47 9.15 7.18
C PHE A 183 -11.49 7.74 7.78
N ALA A 184 -10.50 7.37 8.59
CA ALA A 184 -10.42 6.04 9.22
C ALA A 184 -11.63 5.74 10.12
N LEU A 185 -12.16 6.75 10.83
CA LEU A 185 -13.37 6.61 11.65
C LEU A 185 -14.67 6.49 10.83
N SER A 186 -14.64 6.85 9.55
CA SER A 186 -15.81 6.82 8.65
C SER A 186 -15.93 5.52 7.84
N VAL A 187 -14.87 4.70 7.81
CA VAL A 187 -14.80 3.49 7.00
C VAL A 187 -15.08 2.25 7.86
N PRO A 188 -15.89 1.27 7.40
CA PRO A 188 -16.30 0.13 8.23
C PRO A 188 -15.16 -0.78 8.66
N THR A 189 -14.25 -1.11 7.74
CA THR A 189 -13.15 -2.05 7.98
C THR A 189 -11.81 -1.52 7.50
N ILE A 190 -10.73 -2.06 8.07
CA ILE A 190 -9.36 -1.75 7.63
C ILE A 190 -9.16 -2.13 6.16
N VAL A 191 -9.75 -3.25 5.71
CA VAL A 191 -9.64 -3.70 4.31
C VAL A 191 -10.34 -2.71 3.37
N ASP A 192 -11.53 -2.23 3.71
CA ASP A 192 -12.24 -1.24 2.90
C ASP A 192 -11.44 0.07 2.78
N ALA A 193 -10.81 0.51 3.87
CA ALA A 193 -9.99 1.72 3.87
C ALA A 193 -8.78 1.59 2.92
N LEU A 194 -8.16 0.40 2.89
CA LEU A 194 -7.08 0.09 1.96
C LEU A 194 -7.59 0.05 0.51
N LEU A 195 -8.72 -0.61 0.25
CA LEU A 195 -9.29 -0.72 -1.09
C LEU A 195 -9.69 0.65 -1.66
N TYR A 196 -10.27 1.55 -0.85
CA TYR A 196 -10.54 2.93 -1.28
C TYR A 196 -9.27 3.68 -1.66
N SER A 197 -8.20 3.54 -0.88
CA SER A 197 -6.91 4.16 -1.18
C SER A 197 -6.30 3.61 -2.49
N TYR A 198 -6.28 2.29 -2.65
CA TYR A 198 -5.67 1.64 -3.81
C TYR A 198 -6.46 1.89 -5.11
N SER A 199 -7.79 1.94 -5.02
CA SER A 199 -8.67 2.24 -6.15
C SER A 199 -8.49 3.66 -6.67
N LEU A 200 -7.94 4.58 -5.87
CA LEU A 200 -7.56 5.91 -6.36
C LEU A 200 -6.11 5.94 -6.84
N TRP A 201 -5.18 5.31 -6.11
CA TRP A 201 -3.75 5.33 -6.43
C TRP A 201 -3.42 4.60 -7.75
N ALA A 202 -3.82 3.33 -7.87
CA ALA A 202 -3.38 2.49 -8.96
C ALA A 202 -3.91 2.95 -10.33
N PRO A 203 -5.22 3.27 -10.49
CA PRO A 203 -5.76 3.78 -11.74
C PRO A 203 -5.21 5.11 -12.20
N THR A 204 -4.61 5.92 -11.32
CA THR A 204 -4.14 7.26 -11.68
C THR A 204 -2.66 7.28 -12.03
N ILE A 205 -1.79 6.66 -11.22
CA ILE A 205 -0.34 6.88 -11.29
C ILE A 205 0.43 5.75 -11.99
N ILE A 206 -0.02 4.49 -11.87
CA ILE A 206 0.80 3.32 -12.23
C ILE A 206 1.24 3.32 -13.70
N VAL A 207 0.30 3.50 -14.62
CA VAL A 207 0.57 3.48 -16.06
C VAL A 207 1.54 4.59 -16.49
N PRO A 208 1.31 5.89 -16.20
CA PRO A 208 2.26 6.93 -16.60
C PRO A 208 3.61 6.78 -15.90
N LEU A 209 3.64 6.28 -14.66
CA LEU A 209 4.88 5.99 -13.94
C LEU A 209 5.72 4.92 -14.64
N PHE A 210 5.14 3.75 -14.94
CA PHE A 210 5.84 2.70 -15.70
C PHE A 210 6.20 3.14 -17.12
N GLY A 211 5.31 3.88 -17.78
CA GLY A 211 5.55 4.51 -19.07
C GLY A 211 6.79 5.39 -19.08
N ALA A 212 6.95 6.23 -18.06
CA ALA A 212 8.09 7.13 -17.93
C ALA A 212 9.38 6.39 -17.51
N VAL A 213 9.30 5.46 -16.56
CA VAL A 213 10.49 4.81 -15.97
C VAL A 213 11.03 3.69 -16.85
N LEU A 214 10.20 2.74 -17.29
CA LEU A 214 10.65 1.58 -18.06
C LEU A 214 10.78 1.90 -19.55
N PHE A 215 9.82 2.69 -20.06
CA PHE A 215 9.73 2.98 -21.48
C PHE A 215 10.18 4.40 -21.82
N GLY A 216 10.70 5.19 -20.87
CA GLY A 216 11.26 6.51 -21.16
C GLY A 216 10.30 7.48 -21.87
N VAL A 217 8.99 7.23 -21.82
CA VAL A 217 7.98 8.06 -22.49
C VAL A 217 7.79 9.33 -21.67
N ARG A 218 8.02 10.49 -22.28
CA ARG A 218 8.01 11.79 -21.57
C ARG A 218 6.97 12.74 -22.15
N SER A 219 5.70 12.37 -22.10
CA SER A 219 4.60 13.22 -22.56
C SER A 219 3.74 13.66 -21.39
N ALA A 220 3.88 14.93 -20.98
CA ALA A 220 3.05 15.51 -19.92
C ALA A 220 1.55 15.49 -20.28
N PRO A 221 1.12 15.81 -21.52
CA PRO A 221 -0.29 15.67 -21.90
C PRO A 221 -0.80 14.23 -21.78
N ALA A 222 0.01 13.22 -22.16
CA ALA A 222 -0.38 11.82 -22.01
C ALA A 222 -0.53 11.43 -20.55
N ALA A 223 0.41 11.82 -19.69
CA ALA A 223 0.35 11.53 -18.27
C ALA A 223 -0.86 12.19 -17.61
N LEU A 224 -1.09 13.48 -17.83
CA LEU A 224 -2.20 14.22 -17.22
C LEU A 224 -3.57 13.72 -17.70
N ALA A 225 -3.73 13.48 -19.01
CA ALA A 225 -4.98 12.95 -19.56
C ALA A 225 -5.29 11.55 -19.02
N ALA A 226 -4.26 10.72 -18.87
CA ALA A 226 -4.42 9.36 -18.35
C ALA A 226 -4.73 9.36 -16.84
N ILE A 227 -4.04 10.18 -16.04
CA ILE A 227 -4.36 10.40 -14.62
C ILE A 227 -5.82 10.82 -14.44
N ALA A 228 -6.27 11.84 -15.19
CA ALA A 228 -7.64 12.34 -15.11
C ALA A 228 -8.65 11.27 -15.53
N THR A 229 -8.37 10.54 -16.63
CA THR A 229 -9.26 9.47 -17.11
C THR A 229 -9.37 8.34 -16.11
N GLY A 230 -8.23 7.86 -15.57
CA GLY A 230 -8.22 6.79 -14.58
C GLY A 230 -9.02 7.15 -13.32
N ALA A 231 -8.82 8.38 -12.80
CA ALA A 231 -9.58 8.88 -11.66
C ALA A 231 -11.09 8.94 -11.95
N VAL A 232 -11.48 9.54 -13.08
CA VAL A 232 -12.89 9.71 -13.43
C VAL A 232 -13.56 8.35 -13.68
N VAL A 233 -12.92 7.45 -14.41
CA VAL A 233 -13.49 6.13 -14.70
C VAL A 233 -13.67 5.34 -13.42
N THR A 234 -12.68 5.30 -12.52
CA THR A 234 -12.85 4.58 -11.24
C THR A 234 -13.95 5.21 -10.38
N ALA A 235 -13.97 6.53 -10.24
CA ALA A 235 -14.99 7.22 -9.45
C ALA A 235 -16.42 6.97 -9.99
N VAL A 236 -16.61 7.06 -11.31
CA VAL A 236 -17.90 6.78 -11.94
C VAL A 236 -18.27 5.30 -11.80
N TRP A 237 -17.32 4.40 -12.00
CA TRP A 237 -17.57 2.96 -11.89
C TRP A 237 -18.00 2.54 -10.50
N GLN A 238 -17.30 3.05 -9.47
CA GLN A 238 -17.55 2.68 -8.09
C GLN A 238 -18.77 3.40 -7.50
N TRP A 239 -18.86 4.72 -7.65
CA TRP A 239 -19.86 5.52 -6.93
C TRP A 239 -21.13 5.81 -7.73
N VAL A 240 -21.09 5.74 -9.06
CA VAL A 240 -22.27 6.02 -9.90
C VAL A 240 -22.88 4.72 -10.43
N LEU A 241 -22.04 3.81 -10.93
CA LEU A 241 -22.51 2.56 -11.52
C LEU A 241 -22.65 1.42 -10.51
N GLY A 242 -22.08 1.57 -9.30
CA GLY A 242 -22.17 0.57 -8.23
C GLY A 242 -21.44 -0.74 -8.55
N GLY A 243 -20.35 -0.70 -9.30
CA GLY A 243 -19.52 -1.88 -9.53
C GLY A 243 -20.10 -2.92 -10.50
N PRO A 244 -20.46 -2.55 -11.75
CA PRO A 244 -21.04 -3.50 -12.68
C PRO A 244 -20.08 -4.67 -12.95
N PHE A 245 -20.66 -5.84 -13.25
CA PHE A 245 -19.94 -7.09 -13.57
C PHE A 245 -19.11 -7.68 -12.41
N GLY A 246 -19.36 -7.27 -11.16
CA GLY A 246 -18.63 -7.76 -9.99
C GLY A 246 -17.21 -7.17 -9.85
N LEU A 247 -17.01 -5.97 -10.41
CA LEU A 247 -15.80 -5.16 -10.31
C LEU A 247 -16.05 -3.97 -9.38
N ASP A 248 -16.28 -4.28 -8.11
CA ASP A 248 -16.84 -3.33 -7.15
C ASP A 248 -15.89 -2.19 -6.79
N ASP A 249 -14.58 -2.40 -6.93
CA ASP A 249 -13.54 -1.43 -6.58
C ASP A 249 -13.22 -0.44 -7.71
N GLY A 250 -13.70 -0.68 -8.94
CA GLY A 250 -13.43 0.18 -10.10
C GLY A 250 -11.95 0.30 -10.49
N LEU A 251 -11.06 -0.52 -9.91
CA LEU A 251 -9.62 -0.44 -10.11
C LEU A 251 -9.22 -0.92 -11.50
N ILE A 252 -9.66 -2.12 -11.87
CA ILE A 252 -9.40 -2.72 -13.18
C ILE A 252 -9.85 -1.80 -14.33
N PRO A 253 -11.13 -1.35 -14.39
CA PRO A 253 -11.58 -0.49 -15.48
C PRO A 253 -10.84 0.84 -15.52
N GLY A 254 -10.50 1.41 -14.35
CA GLY A 254 -9.73 2.64 -14.27
C GLY A 254 -8.30 2.51 -14.80
N VAL A 255 -7.57 1.46 -14.41
CA VAL A 255 -6.21 1.17 -14.92
C VAL A 255 -6.24 0.94 -16.43
N LEU A 256 -7.23 0.19 -16.94
CA LEU A 256 -7.38 -0.05 -18.37
C LEU A 256 -7.68 1.24 -19.14
N ALA A 257 -8.59 2.08 -18.65
CA ALA A 257 -8.89 3.36 -19.27
C ALA A 257 -7.67 4.30 -19.27
N ASN A 258 -6.93 4.35 -18.17
CA ASN A 258 -5.67 5.08 -18.08
C ASN A 258 -4.67 4.57 -19.12
N LEU A 259 -4.46 3.25 -19.23
CA LEU A 259 -3.56 2.64 -20.22
C LEU A 259 -3.93 3.00 -21.67
N ILE A 260 -5.22 2.91 -22.01
CA ILE A 260 -5.72 3.24 -23.34
C ILE A 260 -5.45 4.71 -23.68
N VAL A 261 -5.82 5.63 -22.77
CA VAL A 261 -5.63 7.07 -22.99
C VAL A 261 -4.15 7.43 -23.02
N TYR A 262 -3.35 6.88 -22.10
CA TYR A 262 -1.92 7.13 -22.06
C TYR A 262 -1.24 6.74 -23.37
N THR A 263 -1.51 5.54 -23.87
CA THR A 263 -0.91 5.04 -25.11
C THR A 263 -1.36 5.83 -26.34
N ALA A 264 -2.66 6.15 -26.45
CA ALA A 264 -3.20 6.94 -27.55
C ALA A 264 -2.60 8.36 -27.59
N VAL A 265 -2.57 9.06 -26.45
CA VAL A 265 -2.03 10.42 -26.37
C VAL A 265 -0.52 10.43 -26.51
N ALA A 266 0.20 9.44 -25.95
CA ALA A 266 1.64 9.31 -26.12
C ALA A 266 2.02 9.08 -27.60
N ALA A 267 1.27 8.24 -28.32
CA ALA A 267 1.48 8.03 -29.76
C ALA A 267 1.26 9.33 -30.56
N ALA A 268 0.21 10.09 -30.24
CA ALA A 268 -0.08 11.37 -30.89
C ALA A 268 0.97 12.46 -30.59
N THR A 269 1.56 12.44 -29.40
CA THR A 269 2.51 13.47 -28.93
C THR A 269 3.98 13.08 -29.04
N GLY A 270 4.29 11.85 -29.43
CA GLY A 270 5.64 11.25 -29.39
C GLY A 270 6.70 11.99 -30.22
N LYS A 271 6.31 12.76 -31.24
CA LYS A 271 7.24 13.59 -32.04
C LYS A 271 7.81 14.79 -31.26
N ARG A 272 7.09 15.29 -30.25
CA ARG A 272 7.49 16.47 -29.46
C ARG A 272 8.42 16.13 -28.29
N TYR A 273 8.43 14.88 -27.85
CA TYR A 273 9.15 14.45 -26.66
C TYR A 273 9.91 13.13 -26.88
N PRO A 274 11.01 13.15 -27.67
CA PRO A 274 11.80 11.95 -27.94
C PRO A 274 12.51 11.43 -26.68
N ARG A 275 12.74 10.11 -26.63
CA ARG A 275 13.54 9.46 -25.58
C ARG A 275 14.94 10.09 -25.54
N ARG A 276 15.29 10.77 -24.45
CA ARG A 276 16.69 11.15 -24.19
C ARG A 276 17.47 9.89 -23.85
N ARG A 277 18.62 9.65 -24.51
CA ARG A 277 19.54 8.56 -24.10
C ARG A 277 19.82 8.71 -22.61
N GLN A 278 19.65 7.63 -21.84
CA GLN A 278 20.02 7.62 -20.42
C GLN A 278 21.50 8.03 -20.34
N ALA A 279 21.80 9.05 -19.54
CA ALA A 279 23.19 9.39 -19.25
C ALA A 279 23.84 8.16 -18.61
N PRO A 280 25.13 7.88 -18.88
CA PRO A 280 25.84 6.80 -18.19
C PRO A 280 25.63 6.98 -16.69
N LEU A 281 25.24 5.90 -15.99
CA LEU A 281 25.19 5.90 -14.54
C LEU A 281 26.53 6.44 -14.04
N VAL A 282 26.50 7.59 -13.36
CA VAL A 282 27.70 8.14 -12.73
C VAL A 282 28.19 7.05 -11.78
N ARG A 283 29.27 6.37 -12.16
CA ARG A 283 29.99 5.48 -11.25
C ARG A 283 30.41 6.38 -10.10
N GLN A 284 29.74 6.30 -8.96
CA GLN A 284 30.27 6.89 -7.74
C GLN A 284 31.66 6.28 -7.57
N GLY A 285 32.66 7.14 -7.67
CA GLY A 285 34.06 6.76 -7.79
C GLY A 285 34.48 5.89 -6.63
N GLY A 286 35.30 4.89 -6.94
CA GLY A 286 36.17 4.32 -5.95
C GLY A 286 37.12 5.40 -5.44
N SER A 287 37.13 5.58 -4.12
CA SER A 287 38.22 6.17 -3.35
C SER A 287 38.27 5.32 -2.09
N ALA A 288 39.20 4.35 -2.03
CA ALA A 288 40.58 4.51 -1.55
C ALA A 288 40.62 4.49 -0.02
#